data_AF-A0AAN6TYQ7-F1
#
_entry.id   AF-A0AAN6TYQ7-F1
#
_cell.length_a   1.000
_cell.length_b   1.000
_cell.length_c   1.000
_cell.angle_alpha   90.00
_cell.angle_beta   90.00
_cell.angle_gamma   90.00
#
_symmetry.space_group_name_H-M   'P 1'
#
loop_
_entity.id
_entity.type
_entity.pdbx_description
1 polymer ?
#
loop_
_entity_poly.entity_id
_entity_poly.type
_entity_poly.pdbx_seq_one_letter_code
_entity_poly.pdbx_strand_id
1 'polypeptide(L)'
;MVVYSFYIFDRHTECIYSKTWLPTSSDPSSGSGPATATATTTTTNHNHYNPATALRPSTADDAKLIFGAVFSLRNMVRKLGGDDDAFVSYRTAHYKLHYYETASSLRLVMLTDTATLSMRNVLHQIYINLWVEYVVKNPLSPVEHKGGVGVRNELFELGLDQFIRGLI
;
A
#
# COMPACT_ATOMS: atom_id res chain seq x y z
N MET A 1 -9.17 -3.30 15.35
CA MET A 1 -7.93 -3.35 14.55
C MET A 1 -8.06 -2.36 13.40
N VAL A 2 -7.00 -1.71 12.91
CA VAL A 2 -7.10 -0.75 11.81
C VAL A 2 -6.19 -1.16 10.65
N VAL A 3 -6.77 -1.25 9.46
CA VAL A 3 -6.02 -1.45 8.20
C VAL A 3 -5.96 -0.11 7.46
N TYR A 4 -4.75 0.37 7.20
CA TYR A 4 -4.53 1.64 6.49
C TYR A 4 -4.59 1.43 4.98
N SER A 5 -3.77 0.50 4.49
CA SER A 5 -3.63 0.23 3.06
C SER A 5 -3.20 -1.20 2.78
N PHE A 6 -3.46 -1.65 1.55
CA PHE A 6 -3.15 -2.97 1.05
C PHE A 6 -2.65 -2.88 -0.39
N TYR A 7 -1.62 -3.64 -0.70
CA TYR A 7 -0.96 -3.65 -2.00
C TYR A 7 -0.73 -5.09 -2.47
N ILE A 8 -0.82 -5.29 -3.78
CA ILE A 8 -0.40 -6.52 -4.46
C ILE A 8 0.63 -6.16 -5.52
N PHE A 9 1.77 -6.84 -5.48
CA PHE A 9 2.80 -6.74 -6.50
C PHE A 9 2.96 -8.05 -7.26
N ASP A 10 3.12 -7.96 -8.56
CA ASP A 10 3.38 -9.12 -9.43
C ASP A 10 4.86 -9.56 -9.35
N ARG A 11 5.16 -10.70 -9.99
CA ARG A 11 6.52 -11.23 -10.21
C ARG A 11 7.44 -10.20 -10.85
N HIS A 12 6.89 -9.35 -11.73
CA HIS A 12 7.61 -8.30 -12.46
C HIS A 12 7.83 -7.03 -11.66
N THR A 13 7.54 -7.03 -10.35
CA THR A 13 7.75 -5.89 -9.44
C THR A 13 6.83 -4.70 -9.66
N GLU A 14 5.80 -4.87 -10.49
CA GLU A 14 4.77 -3.86 -10.72
C GLU A 14 3.67 -3.96 -9.65
N CYS A 15 3.19 -2.80 -9.18
CA CYS A 15 2.01 -2.73 -8.33
C CYS A 15 0.76 -2.95 -9.20
N ILE A 16 0.07 -4.06 -8.98
CA ILE A 16 -1.11 -4.47 -9.77
C ILE A 16 -2.41 -4.23 -9.00
N TYR A 17 -2.34 -3.93 -7.71
CA TYR A 17 -3.49 -3.53 -6.93
C TYR A 17 -3.04 -2.69 -5.73
N SER A 18 -3.77 -1.60 -5.46
CA SER A 18 -3.56 -0.78 -4.28
C SER A 18 -4.90 -0.29 -3.76
N LYS A 19 -5.12 -0.41 -2.45
CA LYS A 19 -6.32 0.11 -1.79
C LYS A 19 -5.95 0.76 -0.47
N THR A 20 -6.54 1.92 -0.21
CA THR A 20 -6.34 2.69 1.01
C THR A 20 -7.69 2.96 1.64
N TRP A 21 -7.87 2.56 2.90
CA TRP A 21 -9.10 2.81 3.65
C TRP A 21 -8.99 4.06 4.52
N LEU A 22 -7.81 4.29 5.10
CA LEU A 22 -7.56 5.41 6.01
C LEU A 22 -6.21 6.06 5.65
N PRO A 23 -6.11 7.40 5.64
CA PRO A 23 -4.83 8.05 5.50
C PRO A 23 -3.93 7.63 6.67
N THR A 24 -2.69 7.23 6.37
CA THR A 24 -1.68 7.01 7.40
C THR A 24 -1.45 8.34 8.10
N SER A 25 -1.57 8.36 9.43
CA SER A 25 -1.48 9.57 10.26
C SER A 25 -0.06 10.12 10.26
N SER A 26 0.26 10.86 9.21
CA SER A 26 1.44 11.72 9.09
C SER A 26 1.00 13.07 8.51
N ASP A 27 0.09 13.74 9.20
CA ASP A 27 -0.16 15.19 9.02
C ASP A 27 0.33 15.90 10.29
N PRO A 28 1.53 16.50 10.30
CA PRO A 28 1.94 17.42 11.35
C PRO A 28 1.41 18.86 11.13
N SER A 29 0.59 19.13 10.11
CA SER A 29 0.30 20.51 9.67
C SER A 29 -1.18 20.86 9.58
N SER A 30 -1.93 20.65 10.66
CA SER A 30 -3.22 21.33 10.87
C SER A 30 -3.24 22.05 12.22
N GLY A 31 -2.27 22.94 12.41
CA GLY A 31 -2.31 23.99 13.43
C GLY A 31 -3.00 25.22 12.86
N SER A 32 -4.32 25.33 13.05
CA SER A 32 -5.11 26.50 12.70
C SER A 32 -4.79 27.68 13.63
N GLY A 33 -4.08 28.69 13.11
CA GLY A 33 -3.91 30.00 13.74
C GLY A 33 -4.75 31.08 13.03
N PRO A 34 -5.18 32.17 13.71
CA PRO A 34 -6.20 33.07 13.20
C PRO A 34 -5.63 34.05 12.17
N ALA A 35 -6.30 34.16 11.02
CA ALA A 35 -5.99 35.10 9.95
C ALA A 35 -6.34 36.54 10.37
N THR A 36 -5.33 37.40 10.45
CA THR A 36 -5.51 38.86 10.54
C THR A 36 -5.42 39.41 9.12
N ALA A 37 -6.47 40.08 8.68
CA ALA A 37 -6.57 40.71 7.37
C ALA A 37 -5.66 41.94 7.28
N THR A 38 -4.91 42.07 6.19
CA THR A 38 -4.47 43.38 5.70
C THR A 38 -4.37 43.32 4.17
N ALA A 39 -5.15 44.17 3.52
CA ALA A 39 -5.18 44.33 2.08
C ALA A 39 -4.10 45.32 1.65
N THR A 40 -3.27 44.95 0.65
CA THR A 40 -2.55 45.91 -0.17
C THR A 40 -2.43 45.39 -1.60
N THR A 41 -2.97 46.18 -2.53
CA THR A 41 -2.99 45.98 -3.97
C THR A 41 -1.62 46.33 -4.56
N THR A 42 -0.95 45.42 -5.28
CA THR A 42 -0.02 45.81 -6.37
C THR A 42 0.16 44.68 -7.39
N THR A 43 -0.19 45.00 -8.61
CA THR A 43 -0.03 44.27 -9.87
C THR A 43 1.44 44.04 -10.20
N THR A 44 1.89 42.81 -10.48
CA THR A 44 2.90 42.44 -11.52
C THR A 44 2.98 40.91 -11.64
N ASN A 45 2.83 40.39 -12.86
CA ASN A 45 2.95 38.97 -13.21
C ASN A 45 4.39 38.45 -13.06
N HIS A 46 4.64 37.68 -12.01
CA HIS A 46 5.73 36.70 -11.97
C HIS A 46 5.18 35.38 -11.44
N ASN A 47 5.28 34.33 -12.26
CA ASN A 47 5.01 32.94 -11.87
C ASN A 47 5.97 32.54 -10.74
N HIS A 48 5.55 32.81 -9.51
CA HIS A 48 6.21 32.32 -8.31
C HIS A 48 5.75 30.87 -8.11
N TYR A 49 6.63 29.94 -8.43
CA TYR A 49 6.46 28.53 -8.07
C TYR A 49 6.30 28.46 -6.55
N ASN A 50 5.08 28.18 -6.08
CA ASN A 50 4.76 28.08 -4.67
C ASN A 50 5.16 26.67 -4.21
N PRO A 51 6.22 26.47 -3.40
CA PRO A 51 6.65 25.12 -2.99
C PRO A 51 5.75 24.52 -1.90
N ALA A 52 4.65 25.18 -1.54
CA ALA A 52 3.75 24.80 -0.45
C ALA A 52 2.63 23.82 -0.86
N THR A 53 2.54 23.43 -2.13
CA THR A 53 1.68 22.35 -2.61
C THR A 53 2.53 21.20 -3.16
N ALA A 54 3.52 20.76 -2.39
CA ALA A 54 4.16 19.47 -2.63
C ALA A 54 3.06 18.39 -2.57
N LEU A 55 2.51 18.14 -3.75
CA LEU A 55 1.54 17.12 -4.10
C LEU A 55 1.94 15.86 -3.34
N ARG A 56 1.04 15.30 -2.54
CA ARG A 56 1.23 13.97 -1.96
C ARG A 56 1.76 13.07 -3.08
N PRO A 57 2.87 12.33 -2.88
CA PRO A 57 3.31 11.37 -3.87
C PRO A 57 2.11 10.50 -4.27
N SER A 58 1.95 10.28 -5.56
CA SER A 58 0.84 9.49 -6.07
C SER A 58 0.83 8.13 -5.37
N THR A 59 -0.32 7.47 -5.23
CA THR A 59 -0.39 6.10 -4.66
C THR A 59 0.59 5.13 -5.33
N ALA A 60 0.94 5.40 -6.60
CA ALA A 60 1.96 4.68 -7.36
C ALA A 60 3.39 4.91 -6.84
N ASP A 61 3.73 6.11 -6.38
CA ASP A 61 5.05 6.41 -5.81
C ASP A 61 5.21 5.77 -4.42
N ASP A 62 4.15 5.81 -3.60
CA ASP A 62 4.12 5.09 -2.33
C ASP A 62 4.30 3.58 -2.53
N ALA A 63 3.63 3.01 -3.54
CA ALA A 63 3.78 1.60 -3.88
C ALA A 63 5.22 1.23 -4.27
N LYS A 64 5.91 2.08 -5.05
CA LYS A 64 7.33 1.87 -5.38
C LYS A 64 8.23 1.94 -4.15
N LEU A 65 7.97 2.88 -3.24
CA LEU A 65 8.72 3.01 -2.00
C LEU A 65 8.55 1.78 -1.11
N ILE A 66 7.30 1.33 -0.92
CA ILE A 66 6.96 0.13 -0.16
C ILE A 66 7.63 -1.10 -0.79
N PHE A 67 7.57 -1.21 -2.12
CA PHE A 67 8.23 -2.30 -2.83
C PHE A 67 9.75 -2.29 -2.58
N GLY A 68 10.40 -1.14 -2.72
CA GLY A 68 11.85 -1.01 -2.48
C GLY A 68 12.24 -1.37 -1.05
N ALA A 69 11.44 -0.97 -0.06
CA ALA A 69 11.66 -1.33 1.35
C ALA A 69 11.55 -2.84 1.57
N VAL A 70 10.47 -3.46 1.09
CA VAL A 70 10.24 -4.91 1.21
C VAL A 70 11.32 -5.71 0.48
N PHE A 71 11.71 -5.29 -0.72
CA PHE A 71 12.77 -5.93 -1.51
C PHE A 71 14.10 -5.93 -0.76
N SER A 72 14.47 -4.78 -0.20
CA SER A 72 15.71 -4.61 0.56
C SER A 72 15.71 -5.45 1.84
N LEU A 73 14.61 -5.42 2.60
CA LEU A 73 14.46 -6.17 3.84
C LEU A 73 14.46 -7.68 3.59
N ARG A 74 13.77 -8.16 2.55
CA ARG A 74 13.79 -9.57 2.16
C ARG A 74 15.20 -10.05 1.84
N ASN A 75 15.95 -9.26 1.07
CA ASN A 75 17.34 -9.59 0.74
C ASN A 75 18.22 -9.61 2.00
N MET A 76 18.02 -8.66 2.91
CA MET A 76 18.74 -8.62 4.18
C MET A 76 18.45 -9.85 5.05
N VAL A 77 17.17 -10.21 5.22
CA VAL A 77 16.75 -11.39 6.00
C VAL A 77 17.37 -12.66 5.43
N ARG A 78 17.32 -12.88 4.11
CA ARG A 78 17.95 -14.05 3.49
C ARG A 78 19.47 -14.10 3.69
N LYS A 79 20.15 -12.96 3.59
CA LYS A 79 21.60 -12.88 3.78
C LYS A 79 22.03 -13.13 5.23
N LEU A 80 21.19 -12.77 6.20
CA LEU A 80 21.50 -12.90 7.63
C LEU A 80 21.00 -14.22 8.23
N GLY A 81 19.82 -14.68 7.83
CA GLY A 81 19.13 -15.87 8.36
C GLY A 81 19.31 -17.15 7.53
N GLY A 82 19.86 -17.04 6.31
CA GLY A 82 20.01 -18.17 5.39
C GLY A 82 18.81 -18.38 4.46
N ASP A 83 18.82 -19.49 3.72
CA ASP A 83 17.84 -19.74 2.65
C ASP A 83 16.43 -20.07 3.13
N ASP A 84 16.30 -20.58 4.35
CA ASP A 84 15.02 -20.95 4.96
C ASP A 84 14.34 -19.76 5.68
N ASP A 85 15.04 -18.64 5.86
CA ASP A 85 14.46 -17.46 6.51
C ASP A 85 13.72 -16.56 5.51
N ALA A 86 12.58 -16.04 5.95
CA ALA A 86 11.67 -15.26 5.12
C ALA A 86 11.19 -14.03 5.88
N PHE A 87 11.27 -12.88 5.23
CA PHE A 87 10.71 -11.65 5.77
C PHE A 87 9.21 -11.81 6.03
N VAL A 88 8.73 -11.40 7.22
CA VAL A 88 7.32 -11.52 7.63
C VAL A 88 6.68 -10.16 7.85
N SER A 89 7.33 -9.28 8.62
CA SER A 89 6.80 -7.97 8.96
C SER A 89 7.88 -7.07 9.54
N TYR A 90 7.68 -5.76 9.48
CA TYR A 90 8.38 -4.80 10.35
C TYR A 90 7.35 -3.90 11.05
N ARG A 91 7.75 -3.35 12.19
CA ARG A 91 6.94 -2.44 12.99
C ARG A 91 7.69 -1.13 13.22
N THR A 92 7.00 -0.02 13.03
CA THR A 92 7.46 1.33 13.41
C THR A 92 6.67 1.82 14.63
N ALA A 93 6.89 3.07 15.04
CA ALA A 93 6.08 3.71 16.07
C ALA A 93 4.62 3.95 15.65
N HIS A 94 4.34 4.04 14.35
CA HIS A 94 3.04 4.47 13.84
C HIS A 94 2.25 3.38 13.12
N TYR A 95 2.94 2.44 12.45
CA TYR A 95 2.29 1.38 11.70
C TYR A 95 3.13 0.10 11.72
N LYS A 96 2.48 -1.00 11.35
CA LYS A 96 3.11 -2.28 11.10
C LYS A 96 2.83 -2.71 9.66
N LEU A 97 3.89 -3.13 8.96
CA LEU A 97 3.79 -3.68 7.62
C LEU A 97 3.85 -5.20 7.71
N HIS A 98 2.88 -5.88 7.12
CA HIS A 98 2.82 -7.34 7.02
C HIS A 98 3.06 -7.76 5.57
N TYR A 99 3.81 -8.84 5.39
CA TYR A 99 4.22 -9.34 4.09
C TYR A 99 3.90 -10.82 3.93
N TYR A 100 3.42 -11.17 2.74
CA TYR A 100 3.20 -12.54 2.31
C TYR A 100 3.61 -12.69 0.84
N GLU A 101 4.47 -13.67 0.56
CA GLU A 101 4.92 -14.03 -0.79
C GLU A 101 4.44 -15.44 -1.12
N THR A 102 3.84 -15.60 -2.30
CA THR A 102 3.45 -16.91 -2.82
C THR A 102 4.61 -17.57 -3.57
N ALA A 103 4.50 -18.88 -3.82
CA ALA A 103 5.45 -19.60 -4.66
C ALA A 103 5.56 -19.04 -6.10
N SER A 104 4.50 -18.38 -6.59
CA SER A 104 4.47 -17.71 -7.90
C SER A 104 5.05 -16.28 -7.87
N SER A 105 5.72 -15.89 -6.77
CA SER A 105 6.27 -14.53 -6.55
C SER A 105 5.21 -13.41 -6.58
N LEU A 106 3.96 -13.73 -6.24
CA LEU A 106 2.93 -12.73 -5.96
C LEU A 106 3.13 -12.24 -4.52
N ARG A 107 3.18 -10.92 -4.34
CA ARG A 107 3.53 -10.32 -3.05
C ARG A 107 2.37 -9.49 -2.54
N LEU A 108 1.81 -9.88 -1.40
CA LEU A 108 0.75 -9.17 -0.73
C LEU A 108 1.34 -8.40 0.45
N VAL A 109 1.01 -7.11 0.54
CA VAL A 109 1.49 -6.20 1.58
C VAL A 109 0.30 -5.52 2.23
N MET A 110 0.28 -5.47 3.56
CA MET A 110 -0.76 -4.78 4.32
C MET A 110 -0.15 -3.89 5.39
N LEU A 111 -0.63 -2.66 5.51
CA LEU A 111 -0.26 -1.74 6.58
C LEU A 111 -1.41 -1.67 7.58
N THR A 112 -1.10 -1.87 8.86
CA THR A 112 -2.05 -1.82 9.96
C THR A 112 -1.53 -0.99 11.12
N ASP A 113 -2.35 -0.82 12.16
CA ASP A 113 -1.90 -0.29 13.45
C ASP A 113 -0.81 -1.17 14.09
N THR A 114 -0.07 -0.60 15.03
CA THR A 114 1.10 -1.24 15.64
C THR A 114 0.77 -2.36 16.62
N ALA A 115 -0.44 -2.39 17.18
CA ALA A 115 -0.89 -3.41 18.11
C ALA A 115 -1.34 -4.69 17.39
N THR A 116 -1.56 -4.61 16.08
CA THR A 116 -2.00 -5.74 15.26
C THR A 116 -0.99 -6.89 15.27
N LEU A 117 -1.48 -8.09 15.60
CA LEU A 117 -0.73 -9.35 15.50
C LEU A 117 -0.32 -9.66 14.05
N SER A 118 0.43 -10.74 13.83
CA SER A 118 0.82 -11.11 12.46
C SER A 118 -0.41 -11.34 11.58
N MET A 119 -0.51 -10.61 10.47
CA MET A 119 -1.59 -10.77 9.48
C MET A 119 -1.24 -11.79 8.39
N ARG A 120 -0.19 -12.62 8.57
CA ARG A 120 0.22 -13.61 7.55
C ARG A 120 -0.91 -14.56 7.17
N ASN A 121 -1.67 -15.06 8.15
CA ASN A 121 -2.82 -15.93 7.89
C ASN A 121 -3.93 -15.20 7.12
N VAL A 122 -4.17 -13.93 7.46
CA VAL A 122 -5.15 -13.07 6.79
C VAL A 122 -4.74 -12.82 5.33
N LEU A 123 -3.48 -12.48 5.08
CA LEU A 123 -2.93 -12.32 3.73
C LEU A 123 -3.05 -13.61 2.92
N HIS A 124 -2.80 -14.76 3.54
CA HIS A 124 -2.97 -16.06 2.90
C HIS A 124 -4.44 -16.35 2.53
N GLN A 125 -5.39 -16.01 3.41
CA GLN A 125 -6.82 -16.16 3.13
C GLN A 125 -7.28 -15.22 1.99
N ILE A 126 -6.77 -13.98 1.94
CA ILE A 126 -7.01 -13.06 0.82
C ILE A 126 -6.49 -13.69 -0.48
N TYR A 127 -5.31 -14.32 -0.45
CA TYR A 127 -4.77 -14.99 -1.62
C TYR A 127 -5.66 -16.16 -2.08
N ILE A 128 -5.98 -17.12 -1.20
CA ILE A 128 -6.73 -18.31 -1.60
C ILE A 128 -8.18 -18.00 -1.98
N ASN A 129 -8.90 -17.25 -1.14
CA ASN A 129 -10.35 -17.12 -1.29
C ASN A 129 -10.77 -15.96 -2.18
N LEU A 130 -9.93 -14.96 -2.36
CA LEU A 130 -10.27 -13.77 -3.15
C LEU A 130 -9.44 -13.70 -4.42
N TRP A 131 -8.11 -13.72 -4.31
CA TRP A 131 -7.25 -13.57 -5.49
C TRP A 131 -7.38 -14.75 -6.45
N VAL A 132 -7.24 -15.99 -5.94
CA VAL A 132 -7.37 -17.17 -6.80
C VAL A 132 -8.78 -17.29 -7.36
N GLU A 133 -9.81 -17.03 -6.55
CA GLU A 133 -11.20 -17.19 -6.96
C GLU A 133 -11.65 -16.18 -8.01
N TYR A 134 -11.36 -14.90 -7.81
CA TYR A 134 -11.92 -13.83 -8.66
C TYR A 134 -10.94 -13.36 -9.74
N VAL A 135 -9.64 -13.56 -9.57
CA VAL A 135 -8.63 -13.11 -10.55
C VAL A 135 -8.09 -14.29 -11.35
N VAL A 136 -7.56 -15.33 -10.68
CA VAL A 136 -6.88 -16.43 -11.38
C VAL A 136 -7.86 -17.34 -12.12
N LYS A 137 -9.01 -17.66 -11.51
CA LYS A 137 -10.05 -18.49 -12.15
C LYS A 137 -10.88 -17.75 -13.20
N ASN A 138 -10.77 -16.41 -13.29
CA ASN A 138 -11.48 -15.64 -14.28
C ASN A 138 -10.75 -15.70 -15.64
N PRO A 139 -11.31 -16.39 -16.67
CA PRO A 139 -10.64 -16.55 -17.96
C PRO A 139 -10.51 -15.24 -18.76
N LEU A 140 -11.24 -14.19 -18.35
CA LEU A 140 -11.16 -12.86 -18.96
C LEU A 140 -10.11 -11.98 -18.29
N SER A 141 -9.58 -12.39 -17.12
CA SER A 141 -8.51 -11.67 -16.46
C SER A 141 -7.17 -11.94 -17.17
N PRO A 142 -6.37 -10.91 -17.50
CA PRO A 142 -5.06 -11.14 -18.05
C PRO A 142 -4.19 -11.92 -17.06
N VAL A 143 -3.39 -12.85 -17.58
CA VAL A 143 -2.48 -13.69 -16.78
C VAL A 143 -1.34 -12.85 -16.19
N GLU A 144 -0.87 -11.85 -16.94
CA GLU A 144 0.14 -10.89 -16.51
C GLU A 144 -0.39 -9.46 -16.70
N HIS A 145 -0.28 -8.65 -15.65
CA HIS A 145 -0.78 -7.27 -15.61
C HIS A 145 0.33 -6.29 -16.02
N LYS A 146 0.88 -6.48 -17.22
CA LYS A 146 2.02 -5.69 -17.72
C LYS A 146 1.68 -4.22 -17.84
N GLY A 147 2.59 -3.35 -17.40
CA GLY A 147 2.43 -1.90 -17.43
C GLY A 147 1.61 -1.36 -16.27
N GLY A 148 1.44 -2.14 -15.19
CA GLY A 148 0.68 -1.73 -14.02
C GLY A 148 -0.81 -1.55 -14.29
N VAL A 149 -1.35 -2.15 -15.35
CA VAL A 149 -2.80 -2.22 -15.57
C VAL A 149 -3.37 -3.11 -14.47
N GLY A 150 -3.79 -2.49 -13.37
CA GLY A 150 -4.17 -3.22 -12.18
C GLY A 150 -5.40 -4.11 -12.37
N VAL A 151 -5.57 -5.05 -11.44
CA VAL A 151 -6.79 -5.88 -11.36
C VAL A 151 -7.97 -4.97 -11.06
N ARG A 152 -8.88 -4.84 -12.03
CA ARG A 152 -10.17 -4.15 -11.86
C ARG A 152 -11.28 -5.19 -11.92
N ASN A 153 -11.36 -6.01 -10.88
CA ASN A 153 -12.44 -6.97 -10.72
C ASN A 153 -13.32 -6.54 -9.54
N GLU A 154 -14.56 -6.14 -9.84
CA GLU A 154 -15.49 -5.63 -8.83
C GLU A 154 -15.83 -6.66 -7.74
N LEU A 155 -15.94 -7.95 -8.11
CA LEU A 155 -16.18 -9.03 -7.14
C LEU A 155 -14.99 -9.20 -6.19
N PHE A 156 -13.77 -9.09 -6.71
CA PHE A 156 -12.57 -9.08 -5.87
C PHE A 156 -12.55 -7.88 -4.94
N GLU A 157 -12.84 -6.66 -5.43
CA GLU A 157 -12.82 -5.45 -4.62
C GLU A 157 -13.89 -5.46 -3.52
N LEU A 158 -15.10 -5.91 -3.84
CA LEU A 158 -16.20 -6.05 -2.89
C LEU A 158 -15.89 -7.13 -1.85
N GLY A 159 -15.40 -8.28 -2.30
CA GLY A 159 -15.00 -9.38 -1.41
C GLY A 159 -13.86 -8.97 -0.47
N LEU A 160 -12.88 -8.24 -0.97
CA LEU A 160 -11.79 -7.70 -0.15
C LEU A 160 -12.30 -6.69 0.88
N ASP A 161 -13.18 -5.77 0.50
CA ASP A 161 -13.77 -4.80 1.44
C ASP A 161 -14.57 -5.49 2.54
N GLN A 162 -15.42 -6.43 2.17
CA GLN A 162 -16.22 -7.18 3.14
C GLN A 162 -15.32 -7.98 4.08
N PHE A 163 -14.27 -8.61 3.53
CA PHE A 163 -13.32 -9.38 4.33
C PHE A 163 -12.56 -8.49 5.31
N ILE A 164 -12.01 -7.35 4.86
CA ILE A 164 -11.28 -6.42 5.74
C ILE A 164 -12.19 -5.82 6.81
N ARG A 165 -13.43 -5.46 6.47
CA ARG A 165 -14.42 -4.97 7.46
C ARG A 165 -14.76 -6.02 8.52
N GLY A 166 -14.78 -7.30 8.15
CA GLY A 166 -15.00 -8.40 9.09
C GLY A 166 -13.83 -8.65 10.06
N LEU A 167 -12.66 -8.07 9.82
CA LEU A 167 -11.49 -8.18 10.70
C LEU A 167 -11.37 -7.02 11.72
N ILE A 168 -12.09 -5.92 11.49
CA ILE A 168 -12.05 -4.71 12.33
C ILE A 168 -12.85 -4.93 13.61
#